data_AF-A0A4Q3AXE4-F1
#
_entry.id   AF-A0A4Q3AXE4-F1
#
_cell.length_a   1.000
_cell.length_b   1.000
_cell.length_c   1.000
_cell.angle_alpha   90.00
_cell.angle_beta   90.00
_cell.angle_gamma   90.00
#
_symmetry.space_group_name_H-M   'P 1'
#
loop_
_entity.id
_entity.type
_entity.pdbx_description
1 polymer ?
#
loop_
_entity_poly.entity_id
_entity_poly.type
_entity_poly.pdbx_seq_one_letter_code
_entity_poly.pdbx_strand_id
1 'polypeptide(L)' 'MKIGLDIMGGDHAPKAIVLGAVEAHKSLNPNEHIVLIGDTGQIKPLLEAADFNPDHFELVHTEEVIGMG' A
#
# COMPACT_ATOMS: atom_id res chain seq x y z
N MET A 1 12.40 -0.48 -11.23
CA MET A 1 12.05 0.82 -10.61
C MET A 1 11.22 0.55 -9.38
N LYS A 2 11.39 1.31 -8.30
CA LYS A 2 10.56 1.19 -7.09
C LYS A 2 9.73 2.45 -6.91
N ILE A 3 8.44 2.29 -6.61
CA ILE A 3 7.50 3.38 -6.35
C ILE A 3 7.07 3.27 -4.89
N GLY A 4 7.53 4.20 -4.05
CA GLY A 4 7.11 4.27 -2.65
C GLY A 4 5.73 4.94 -2.54
N LEU A 5 4.83 4.33 -1.78
CA LEU A 5 3.48 4.83 -1.54
C LEU A 5 3.22 4.92 -0.04
N ASP A 6 2.98 6.14 0.44
CA ASP A 6 2.45 6.37 1.79
C ASP A 6 0.99 5.92 1.82
N ILE A 7 0.72 4.83 2.54
CA ILE A 7 -0.62 4.28 2.64
C ILE A 7 -1.43 4.92 3.77
N MET A 8 -0.83 5.71 4.65
CA MET A 8 -1.51 6.30 5.81
C MET A 8 -2.02 7.73 5.54
N GLY A 9 -1.52 8.39 4.50
CA GLY A 9 -1.89 9.75 4.12
C GLY A 9 -3.14 9.85 3.23
N GLY A 10 -4.06 10.75 3.59
CA GLY A 10 -5.24 11.14 2.81
C GLY A 10 -6.58 10.79 3.47
N ASP A 11 -7.65 11.47 3.06
CA ASP A 11 -8.97 11.43 3.73
C ASP A 11 -9.62 10.03 3.76
N HIS A 12 -9.22 9.15 2.83
CA HIS A 12 -9.73 7.78 2.71
C HIS A 12 -8.64 6.71 2.88
N ALA A 13 -7.50 7.10 3.44
CA ALA A 13 -6.45 6.18 3.84
C ALA A 13 -6.88 5.33 5.06
N PRO A 14 -6.33 4.12 5.22
CA PRO A 14 -5.44 3.43 4.28
C PRO A 14 -6.14 2.71 3.13
N LYS A 15 -7.46 2.55 3.22
CA LYS A 15 -8.25 1.72 2.30
C LYS A 15 -8.14 2.13 0.83
N ALA A 16 -8.37 3.41 0.52
CA ALA A 16 -8.36 3.88 -0.87
C ALA A 16 -6.97 3.72 -1.52
N ILE A 17 -5.91 3.97 -0.75
CA ILE A 17 -4.54 3.91 -1.25
C ILE A 17 -4.13 2.46 -1.52
N VAL A 18 -4.42 1.53 -0.59
CA VAL A 18 -4.12 0.11 -0.78
C VAL A 18 -4.88 -0.47 -1.98
N LEU A 19 -6.17 -0.18 -2.13
CA LEU A 19 -6.94 -0.63 -3.31
C LEU A 19 -6.43 0.00 -4.61
N GLY A 20 -6.03 1.28 -4.57
CA GLY A 20 -5.38 1.93 -5.70
C GLY A 20 -4.06 1.27 -6.08
N ALA A 21 -3.25 0.84 -5.10
CA ALA A 21 -2.01 0.10 -5.35
C ALA A 21 -2.26 -1.27 -6.00
N VAL A 22 -3.30 -1.99 -5.56
CA VAL A 22 -3.73 -3.26 -6.17
C VAL A 22 -4.12 -3.06 -7.63
N GLU A 23 -4.88 -2.02 -7.95
CA GLU A 23 -5.23 -1.71 -9.34
C GLU A 23 -4.00 -1.27 -10.15
N ALA A 24 -3.14 -0.43 -9.58
CA ALA A 24 -1.92 0.03 -10.24
C ALA A 24 -0.96 -1.12 -10.56
N HIS A 25 -0.82 -2.11 -9.67
CA HIS A 25 0.01 -3.29 -9.88
C HIS A 25 -0.32 -4.03 -11.18
N LYS A 26 -1.59 -4.06 -11.59
CA LYS A 26 -2.03 -4.71 -12.84
C LYS A 26 -1.47 -4.04 -14.11
N SER A 27 -1.03 -2.79 -14.00
CA SER A 27 -0.47 -1.99 -15.10
C SER A 27 1.06 -1.94 -15.09
N LEU A 28 1.70 -2.54 -14.09
CA LEU A 28 3.16 -2.48 -13.94
C LEU A 28 3.88 -3.49 -14.82
N ASN A 29 5.05 -3.10 -15.30
CA ASN A 29 5.99 -4.01 -15.92
C ASN A 29 6.63 -4.93 -14.87
N PRO A 30 7.14 -6.12 -15.24
CA PRO A 30 7.75 -7.06 -14.29
C PRO A 30 8.93 -6.51 -13.47
N ASN A 31 9.54 -5.41 -13.91
CA ASN A 31 10.70 -4.78 -13.27
C ASN A 31 10.30 -3.58 -12.39
N GLU A 32 9.00 -3.31 -12.26
CA GLU A 32 8.43 -2.22 -11.48
C GLU A 32 7.75 -2.77 -10.23
N HIS A 33 8.06 -2.20 -9.07
CA HIS A 33 7.56 -2.69 -7.80
C HIS A 33 7.00 -1.54 -6.97
N ILE A 34 5.85 -1.78 -6.34
CA ILE A 34 5.27 -0.85 -5.36
C ILE A 34 5.77 -1.22 -3.98
N VAL A 35 6.20 -0.21 -3.24
CA VAL A 35 6.60 -0.30 -1.83
C VAL A 35 5.54 0.42 -1.01
N LEU A 36 4.76 -0.33 -0.23
CA LEU A 36 3.75 0.23 0.65
C LEU A 36 4.37 0.56 2.01
N ILE A 37 4.28 1.83 2.42
CA ILE A 37 4.88 2.34 3.65
C ILE A 37 3.75 2.69 4.62
N GLY A 38 3.67 2.01 5.76
CA GLY A 38 2.63 2.25 6.76
C GLY A 38 2.38 1.06 7.69
N ASP A 39 1.22 1.08 8.35
CA ASP A 39 0.88 0.04 9.33
C ASP A 39 0.49 -1.27 8.63
N THR A 40 1.35 -2.28 8.73
CA THR A 40 1.10 -3.59 8.10
C THR A 40 -0.08 -4.35 8.72
N GLY A 41 -0.44 -4.02 9.96
CA GLY A 41 -1.66 -4.53 10.61
C GLY A 41 -2.94 -4.02 9.94
N GLN A 42 -2.88 -2.83 9.32
CA GLN A 42 -3.99 -2.26 8.52
C GLN A 42 -3.92 -2.68 7.05
N ILE A 43 -2.71 -2.80 6.47
CA ILE A 43 -2.53 -3.17 5.06
C ILE A 43 -2.98 -4.61 4.78
N LYS A 44 -2.52 -5.60 5.58
CA LYS A 44 -2.72 -7.02 5.27
C LYS A 44 -4.20 -7.42 5.19
N PRO A 45 -5.09 -7.01 6.12
CA PRO A 45 -6.52 -7.31 6.00
C PRO A 45 -7.17 -6.69 4.76
N LEU A 46 -6.70 -5.53 4.30
CA LEU A 46 -7.21 -4.88 3.10
C LEU A 46 -6.80 -5.63 1.83
N LEU A 47 -5.56 -6.13 1.77
CA LEU A 47 -5.09 -6.97 0.66
C LEU A 47 -5.80 -8.32 0.64
N GLU A 48 -5.99 -8.95 1.79
CA GLU A 48 -6.76 -10.19 1.93
C GLU A 48 -8.22 -10.01 1.49
N ALA A 49 -8.88 -8.93 1.92
CA ALA A 49 -10.24 -8.60 1.49
C ALA A 49 -10.35 -8.30 -0.01
N ALA A 50 -9.25 -7.94 -0.67
CA ALA A 50 -9.16 -7.71 -2.10
C ALA A 50 -8.72 -8.96 -2.90
N ASP A 51 -8.56 -10.11 -2.24
CA ASP A 51 -8.02 -11.35 -2.82
C ASP A 51 -6.65 -11.14 -3.51
N PHE A 52 -5.81 -10.30 -2.90
CA PHE A 52 -4.51 -9.93 -3.44
C PHE A 52 -3.37 -10.46 -2.57
N ASN A 53 -2.41 -11.17 -3.20
CA ASN A 53 -1.25 -11.71 -2.48
C ASN A 53 -0.30 -10.56 -2.03
N PRO A 54 -0.08 -10.38 -0.72
CA PRO A 54 0.82 -9.34 -0.22
C PRO A 54 2.27 -9.44 -0.71
N ASP A 55 2.73 -10.62 -1.12
CA ASP A 55 4.10 -10.83 -1.61
C ASP A 55 4.40 -10.11 -2.94
N HIS A 56 3.37 -9.62 -3.62
CA HIS A 56 3.53 -8.75 -4.79
C HIS A 56 3.98 -7.32 -4.43
N PHE A 57 3.91 -6.95 -3.15
CA PHE A 57 4.38 -5.67 -2.64
C PHE A 57 5.53 -5.82 -1.66
N GLU A 58 6.41 -4.81 -1.65
CA GLU A 58 7.35 -4.63 -0.55
C GLU A 58 6.64 -3.82 0.55
N LEU A 59 6.63 -4.34 1.77
CA LEU A 59 5.98 -3.68 2.90
C LEU A 59 7.03 -3.09 3.84
N VAL A 60 6.99 -1.78 4.04
CA VAL A 60 7.82 -1.07 5.02
C VAL A 60 6.91 -0.64 6.18
N HIS A 61 7.07 -1.30 7.31
CA HIS A 61 6.22 -1.06 8.47
C HIS A 61 6.56 0.24 9.20
N THR A 62 5.54 1.03 9.50
CA THR A 62 5.58 2.11 10.51
C THR A 62 4.19 2.26 11.14
N GLU A 63 4.16 2.65 12.41
CA GLU A 63 2.92 3.04 13.12
C GLU A 63 2.78 4.56 13.22
N GLU A 64 3.86 5.31 12.94
CA GLU A 64 3.87 6.77 13.01
C GLU A 64 3.29 7.40 11.75
N VAL A 65 2.43 8.40 11.95
CA VAL A 65 1.79 9.18 10.88
C VAL A 65 1.93 10.67 11.20
N ILE A 66 2.24 11.48 10.19
CA ILE A 66 2.22 12.93 10.32
C ILE A 66 0.77 13.41 10.20
N GLY A 67 0.19 13.83 11.32
CA GLY A 67 -1.17 14.38 11.35
C GLY A 67 -1.24 15.79 10.75
N MET A 68 -2.47 16.26 10.50
CA MET A 68 -2.72 17.67 10.17
C MET A 68 -2.85 18.48 11.46
N GLY A 69 -2.05 19.54 11.59
CA GLY A 69 -2.06 20.47 12.72
C GLY A 69 -3.14 21.53 12.65
#